data_AF-A0A3M1XVS2-F1
#
_entry.id   AF-A0A3M1XVS2-F1
#
_cell.length_a   1.000
_cell.length_b   1.000
_cell.length_c   1.000
_cell.angle_alpha   90.00
_cell.angle_beta   90.00
_cell.angle_gamma   90.00
#
_symmetry.space_group_name_H-M   'P 1'
#
loop_
_entity.id
_entity.type
_entity.pdbx_description
1 polymer ?
#
loop_
_entity_poly.entity_id
_entity_poly.type
_entity_poly.pdbx_seq_one_letter_code
_entity_poly.pdbx_strand_id
1 'polypeptide(L)' 'YPCNLFFGIKDFYLGNIYTHSLEEILSRPVLEYFRKNIRACKNSECFLYNSCKGGCPAHSLYFYDRIDLPDPRCLKDS' A
#
# COMPACT_ATOMS: atom_id res chain seq x y z
N TYR A 1 -10.15 -6.05 -2.53
CA TYR A 1 -8.84 -5.82 -1.91
C TYR A 1 -8.06 -4.81 -2.75
N PRO A 2 -7.18 -3.97 -2.16
CA PRO A 2 -6.41 -2.95 -2.89
C PRO A 2 -5.45 -3.53 -3.94
N CYS A 3 -4.92 -4.72 -3.66
CA CYS A 3 -3.98 -5.45 -4.50
C CYS A 3 -4.08 -6.95 -4.16
N ASN A 4 -3.60 -7.83 -5.04
CA ASN A 4 -3.61 -9.28 -4.83
C ASN A 4 -2.82 -9.72 -3.58
N LEU A 5 -1.72 -9.02 -3.24
CA LEU A 5 -0.88 -9.36 -2.08
C LEU A 5 -1.57 -9.08 -0.73
N PHE A 6 -2.68 -8.34 -0.72
CA PHE A 6 -3.51 -8.14 0.47
C PHE A 6 -4.69 -9.11 0.57
N PHE A 7 -4.84 -10.03 -0.39
CA PHE A 7 -5.95 -10.97 -0.41
C PHE A 7 -5.95 -11.85 0.84
N GLY A 8 -7.10 -11.95 1.50
CA GLY A 8 -7.28 -12.73 2.74
C GLY A 8 -7.01 -11.94 4.02
N ILE A 9 -6.42 -10.75 3.95
CA ILE A 9 -6.20 -9.89 5.12
C ILE A 9 -7.44 -9.03 5.34
N LYS A 10 -8.16 -9.28 6.45
CA LYS A 10 -9.47 -8.65 6.73
C LYS A 10 -9.42 -7.12 6.72
N ASP A 11 -8.35 -6.53 7.24
CA ASP A 11 -8.19 -5.07 7.31
C ASP A 11 -8.15 -4.39 5.93
N PHE A 12 -7.85 -5.15 4.87
CA PHE A 12 -7.80 -4.67 3.49
C PHE A 12 -8.97 -5.18 2.63
N TYR A 13 -9.99 -5.79 3.24
CA TYR A 13 -11.18 -6.19 2.51
C TYR A 13 -11.99 -4.95 2.10
N LEU A 14 -12.29 -4.83 0.80
CA LEU A 14 -12.99 -3.66 0.25
C LEU A 14 -14.50 -3.88 0.06
N GLY A 15 -14.96 -5.13 0.11
CA GLY A 15 -16.34 -5.48 -0.17
C GLY A 15 -16.48 -6.57 -1.24
N ASN A 16 -17.73 -6.79 -1.63
CA ASN A 16 -18.17 -7.77 -2.61
C ASN A 16 -18.98 -7.04 -3.69
N ILE A 17 -18.63 -7.24 -4.96
CA ILE A 17 -19.24 -6.55 -6.10
C ILE A 17 -20.70 -6.96 -6.36
N TYR A 18 -21.14 -8.09 -5.83
CA TYR A 18 -22.54 -8.53 -5.90
C TYR A 18 -23.43 -7.85 -4.85
N THR A 19 -22.85 -7.24 -3.81
CA THR A 19 -23.59 -6.63 -2.70
C THR A 19 -23.24 -5.16 -2.46
N HIS A 20 -22.24 -4.63 -3.15
CA HIS A 20 -21.79 -3.24 -3.07
C HIS A 20 -21.53 -2.73 -4.49
N SER A 21 -21.89 -1.49 -4.74
CA SER A 21 -21.50 -0.78 -5.95
C SER A 21 -19.98 -0.58 -6.00
N LEU A 22 -19.47 -0.38 -7.21
CA LEU A 22 -18.05 -0.07 -7.39
C LEU A 22 -17.66 1.25 -6.69
N GLU A 23 -18.54 2.24 -6.69
CA GLU A 23 -18.31 3.51 -6.00
C GLU A 23 -18.15 3.33 -4.49
N GLU A 24 -19.00 2.51 -3.85
CA GLU A 24 -18.88 2.18 -2.42
C GLU A 24 -17.58 1.42 -2.11
N ILE A 25 -17.18 0.50 -2.98
CA ILE A 25 -15.91 -0.25 -2.85
C ILE A 25 -14.72 0.70 -2.96
N LEU A 26 -14.76 1.63 -3.91
CA LEU A 26 -13.69 2.58 -4.14
C LEU A 26 -13.69 3.70 -3.10
N SER A 27 -14.80 4.07 -2.47
CA SER A 27 -14.81 5.11 -1.44
C SER A 27 -14.32 4.64 -0.06
N ARG A 28 -13.95 3.36 0.10
CA ARG A 28 -13.51 2.80 1.38
C ARG A 28 -12.27 3.52 1.95
N PRO A 29 -12.27 3.92 3.24
CA PRO A 29 -11.17 4.65 3.87
C PRO A 29 -9.80 3.97 3.79
N VAL A 30 -9.74 2.63 3.76
CA VAL A 30 -8.48 1.90 3.63
C VAL A 30 -7.72 2.24 2.34
N LEU A 31 -8.42 2.66 1.28
CA LEU A 31 -7.81 3.11 0.03
C LEU A 31 -7.11 4.46 0.16
N GLU A 32 -7.45 5.27 1.17
CA GLU A 32 -6.83 6.58 1.38
C GLU A 32 -5.33 6.46 1.66
N TYR A 33 -4.90 5.41 2.34
CA TYR A 33 -3.47 5.13 2.54
C TYR A 33 -2.73 5.00 1.19
N PHE A 34 -3.29 4.20 0.29
CA PHE A 34 -2.72 3.92 -1.02
C PHE A 34 -2.81 5.12 -1.97
N ARG A 35 -3.83 5.97 -1.81
CA ARG A 35 -4.01 7.22 -2.61
C ARG A 35 -3.10 8.35 -2.15
N LYS A 36 -2.96 8.53 -0.83
CA LYS A 36 -2.24 9.68 -0.25
C LYS A 36 -0.72 9.57 -0.38
N ASN A 37 -0.20 8.52 -1.03
CA ASN A 37 1.23 8.34 -1.30
C ASN A 37 2.06 8.53 -0.02
N ILE A 38 1.69 7.82 1.06
CA ILE A 38 2.43 7.89 2.32
C ILE A 38 3.89 7.55 2.03
N ARG A 39 4.78 8.49 2.34
CA ARG A 39 6.20 8.43 2.04
C ARG A 39 6.86 7.49 3.06
N ALA A 40 6.86 6.20 2.77
CA ALA A 40 7.49 5.21 3.62
C ALA A 40 9.03 5.34 3.62
N CYS A 41 9.60 5.78 2.49
CA CYS A 41 11.03 6.04 2.35
C CYS A 41 11.40 7.49 2.70
N LYS A 42 12.52 7.64 3.43
CA LYS A 42 13.07 8.95 3.85
C LYS A 42 14.08 9.54 2.85
N ASN A 43 14.55 8.76 1.89
CA ASN A 43 15.53 9.21 0.90
C ASN A 43 14.85 10.01 -0.23
N SER A 44 14.71 11.32 -0.02
CA SER A 44 14.16 12.26 -1.02
C SER A 44 15.03 12.39 -2.28
N GLU A 45 16.32 12.07 -2.17
CA GLU A 45 17.30 12.17 -3.26
C GLU A 45 17.27 10.95 -4.19
N CYS A 46 16.46 9.93 -3.87
CA CYS A 46 16.26 8.81 -4.74
C CYS A 46 15.56 9.26 -6.04
N PHE A 47 16.19 9.04 -7.20
CA PHE A 47 15.62 9.42 -8.49
C PHE A 47 14.25 8.77 -8.79
N LEU A 48 13.92 7.66 -8.10
CA LEU A 48 12.62 6.98 -8.17
C LEU A 48 11.62 7.44 -7.11
N TYR A 49 11.98 8.38 -6.23
CA TYR A 49 11.18 8.75 -5.07
C TYR A 49 9.73 9.09 -5.44
N ASN A 50 9.53 9.82 -6.55
CA ASN A 50 8.21 10.24 -6.98
C ASN A 50 7.34 9.14 -7.60
N SER A 51 7.93 8.09 -8.16
CA SER A 51 7.19 6.96 -8.74
C SER A 51 7.06 5.77 -7.78
N CYS A 52 8.03 5.60 -6.88
CA CYS A 52 8.11 4.47 -5.95
C CYS A 52 7.49 4.78 -4.59
N LYS A 53 7.73 5.98 -4.04
CA LYS A 53 7.23 6.45 -2.71
C LYS A 53 7.60 5.55 -1.52
N GLY A 54 8.55 4.63 -1.69
CA GLY A 54 8.97 3.66 -0.67
C GLY A 54 8.60 2.21 -0.97
N GLY A 55 8.02 1.92 -2.14
CA GLY A 55 7.86 0.57 -2.65
C GLY A 55 6.53 -0.08 -2.27
N CYS A 56 6.48 -1.41 -2.21
CA CYS A 56 5.24 -2.16 -2.01
C CYS A 56 4.85 -2.24 -0.52
N PRO A 57 3.69 -1.68 -0.11
CA PRO A 57 3.25 -1.75 1.29
C PRO A 57 2.93 -3.18 1.77
N ALA A 58 2.57 -4.09 0.86
CA ALA A 58 2.29 -5.48 1.20
C ALA A 58 3.56 -6.24 1.62
N HIS A 59 4.71 -5.93 1.01
CA HIS A 59 5.98 -6.49 1.45
C HIS A 59 6.39 -5.90 2.81
N SER A 60 6.25 -4.59 2.99
CA SER A 60 6.50 -3.97 4.30
C SER A 60 5.64 -4.61 5.41
N LEU A 61 4.35 -4.86 5.13
CA LEU A 61 3.47 -5.57 6.07
C LEU A 61 3.97 -7.00 6.34
N TYR A 62 4.32 -7.76 5.31
CA TYR A 62 4.79 -9.14 5.46
C TYR A 62 6.07 -9.25 6.30
N PHE A 63 7.02 -8.33 6.11
CA PHE A 63 8.32 -8.39 6.79
C PHE A 63 8.35 -7.67 8.14
N TYR A 64 7.52 -6.65 8.34
CA TYR A 64 7.61 -5.75 9.50
C TYR A 64 6.30 -5.55 10.27
N ASP A 65 5.22 -6.21 9.86
CA ASP A 65 3.86 -5.99 10.37
C ASP A 65 3.41 -4.52 10.28
N ARG A 66 3.96 -3.79 9.30
CA ARG A 66 3.76 -2.36 9.09
C ARG A 66 3.76 -1.99 7.61
N ILE A 67 2.72 -1.28 7.17
CA ILE A 67 2.59 -0.82 5.77
C ILE A 67 3.38 0.45 5.45
N ASP A 68 3.82 1.19 6.48
CA ASP A 68 4.43 2.52 6.41
C ASP A 68 5.96 2.52 6.46
N LEU A 69 6.56 1.33 6.26
CA LEU A 69 8.00 1.16 6.16
C LEU A 69 8.43 0.92 4.71
N PRO A 70 9.69 1.24 4.34
CA PRO A 70 10.20 0.96 3.01
C PRO A 70 10.10 -0.52 2.65
N ASP A 71 9.89 -0.79 1.36
CA ASP A 71 9.93 -2.14 0.81
C ASP A 71 11.34 -2.73 1.03
N PRO A 72 11.47 -3.86 1.74
CA PRO A 72 12.77 -4.46 2.10
C PRO A 72 13.61 -4.90 0.89
N ARG A 73 13.00 -4.94 -0.30
CA ARG A 73 13.69 -5.28 -1.54
C ARG A 73 14.41 -4.07 -2.16
N CYS A 74 14.21 -2.87 -1.62
CA CYS A 74 14.91 -1.67 -2.06
C CYS A 74 16.41 -1.78 -1.73
N LEU A 75 17.26 -1.76 -2.75
CA LEU A 75 18.73 -1.80 -2.59
C LEU A 75 19.35 -0.46 -2.20
N LYS A 76 18.55 0.61 -2.10
CA LYS A 76 18.98 1.99 -1.89
C LYS A 76 18.47 2.59 -0.57
N ASP A 77 18.08 1.75 0.38
CA ASP A 77 17.47 2.18 1.64
C ASP A 77 18.49 2.60 2.72
N SER A 78 19.74 2.85 2.32
CA SER A 78 20.85 3.35 3.15
C SER A 78 21.23 4.78 2.78
#